data_AF-A0A932A117-F1
#
_entry.id   AF-A0A932A117-F1
#
_cell.length_a   1.000
_cell.length_b   1.000
_cell.length_c   1.000
_cell.angle_alpha   90.00
_cell.angle_beta   90.00
_cell.angle_gamma   90.00
#
_symmetry.space_group_name_H-M   'P 1'
#
loop_
_entity.id
_entity.type
_entity.pdbx_description
1 polymer ?
#
loop_
_entity_poly.entity_id
_entity_poly.type
_entity_poly.pdbx_seq_one_letter_code
_entity_poly.pdbx_strand_id
1 'polypeptide(L)'
;MTEESIRNWRLGYAPESARSLLEFLQSKGFSDELIGKAGLLVWVERERFDRFRSRIIFPIADLNSQIVGFGGRIFGEKANDKTIAKYLNTSNTPLYDKSKTLYGLDKAKLEIRKQDNAILVEGYMDAILASQAGSENVVAVSGTALTISHLKILKRYSQNLFLSFDMDLGGDIATRRGIDLAIGEGFGVKVVSMPDGKDPADVVQKDPSLWQQSLSQAQPIFDFSFARALALHDKTTPEGKKAIARLLLPLLKRIPNRIEQSHWVGLLSKELDVKEEVVEAELKKLKEEEIAPILFQEDPAVPKQGQKTRKERIEERVLVLLFKNPLLLKEVQESDSTLCSVPVQEILQGMKKNPSFDFKEFENLFPQGTSELLGQIALKAEVEQWEGEQDQDETLSEFKGCFEELLKLDLKEKLDKIAKEIKRAEELHDGEKVKALMGEFQILSRNFHLSH
;
A
#
# COMPACT_ATOMS: atom_id res chain seq x y z
N MET A 1 -23.64 13.38 -9.17
CA MET A 1 -22.58 14.25 -9.71
C MET A 1 -23.20 15.14 -10.77
N THR A 2 -22.95 16.45 -10.73
CA THR A 2 -23.56 17.41 -11.66
C THR A 2 -22.85 17.43 -13.01
N GLU A 3 -23.53 17.95 -14.05
CA GLU A 3 -22.88 18.16 -15.36
C GLU A 3 -21.67 19.08 -15.28
N GLU A 4 -21.74 20.11 -14.42
CA GLU A 4 -20.64 21.02 -14.17
C GLU A 4 -19.42 20.28 -13.62
N SER A 5 -19.59 19.40 -12.61
CA SER A 5 -18.49 18.58 -12.10
C SER A 5 -17.92 17.66 -13.18
N ILE A 6 -18.76 17.04 -14.00
CA ILE A 6 -18.31 16.20 -15.12
C ILE A 6 -17.41 17.00 -16.08
N ARG A 7 -17.81 18.23 -16.44
CA ARG A 7 -17.03 19.10 -17.34
C ARG A 7 -15.74 19.61 -16.67
N ASN A 8 -15.83 20.11 -15.44
CA ASN A 8 -14.70 20.70 -14.71
C ASN A 8 -13.59 19.67 -14.43
N TRP A 9 -13.97 18.43 -14.16
CA TRP A 9 -13.05 17.31 -13.92
C TRP A 9 -12.73 16.50 -15.18
N ARG A 10 -13.27 16.90 -16.34
CA ARG A 10 -13.05 16.29 -17.66
C ARG A 10 -13.35 14.79 -17.68
N LEU A 11 -14.38 14.35 -16.94
CA LEU A 11 -14.68 12.92 -16.82
C LEU A 11 -15.09 12.35 -18.18
N GLY A 12 -14.64 11.13 -18.43
CA GLY A 12 -14.88 10.43 -19.69
C GLY A 12 -15.45 9.03 -19.49
N TYR A 13 -15.66 8.33 -20.59
CA TYR A 13 -16.04 6.92 -20.60
C TYR A 13 -15.19 6.17 -21.61
N ALA A 14 -14.53 5.11 -21.16
CA ALA A 14 -13.88 4.15 -22.02
C ALA A 14 -14.89 3.05 -22.37
N PRO A 15 -15.23 2.87 -23.65
CA PRO A 15 -16.16 1.84 -24.07
C PRO A 15 -15.61 0.43 -23.81
N GLU A 16 -16.46 -0.59 -23.97
CA GLU A 16 -16.05 -1.98 -23.77
C GLU A 16 -15.05 -2.49 -24.82
N SER A 17 -15.01 -1.84 -25.99
CA SER A 17 -14.17 -2.23 -27.12
C SER A 17 -12.71 -2.40 -26.72
N ALA A 18 -12.08 -3.45 -27.25
CA ALA A 18 -10.73 -3.83 -26.88
C ALA A 18 -9.64 -3.00 -27.57
N ARG A 19 -9.95 -2.30 -28.68
CA ARG A 19 -8.97 -1.57 -29.51
C ARG A 19 -9.46 -0.22 -30.01
N SER A 20 -10.60 0.27 -29.53
CA SER A 20 -11.19 1.53 -30.00
C SER A 20 -10.27 2.75 -29.84
N LEU A 21 -9.57 2.86 -28.70
CA LEU A 21 -8.64 3.93 -28.43
C LEU A 21 -7.38 3.75 -29.27
N LEU A 22 -6.85 2.52 -29.34
CA LEU A 22 -5.71 2.20 -30.19
C LEU A 22 -5.94 2.62 -31.65
N GLU A 23 -7.01 2.15 -32.26
CA GLU A 23 -7.36 2.46 -33.66
C GLU A 23 -7.56 3.96 -33.87
N PHE A 24 -8.23 4.63 -32.93
CA PHE A 24 -8.40 6.08 -32.97
C PHE A 24 -7.05 6.81 -32.95
N LEU A 25 -6.13 6.45 -32.05
CA LEU A 25 -4.83 7.11 -31.94
C LEU A 25 -3.91 6.80 -33.13
N GLN A 26 -3.97 5.58 -33.67
CA GLN A 26 -3.30 5.23 -34.92
C GLN A 26 -3.81 6.06 -36.09
N SER A 27 -5.12 6.30 -36.18
CA SER A 27 -5.70 7.19 -37.20
C SER A 27 -5.23 8.65 -37.08
N LYS A 28 -4.69 9.03 -35.91
CA LYS A 28 -4.07 10.34 -35.65
C LYS A 28 -2.55 10.34 -35.86
N GLY A 29 -1.96 9.22 -36.26
CA GLY A 29 -0.53 9.10 -36.58
C GLY A 29 0.37 8.78 -35.39
N PHE A 30 -0.17 8.38 -34.24
CA PHE A 30 0.64 7.96 -33.09
C PHE A 30 1.10 6.50 -33.25
N SER A 31 2.37 6.24 -32.95
CA SER A 31 2.91 4.88 -32.95
C SER A 31 2.47 4.10 -31.71
N ASP A 32 2.29 2.80 -31.85
CA ASP A 32 1.89 1.91 -30.76
C ASP A 32 2.87 1.93 -29.59
N GLU A 33 4.17 2.08 -29.87
CA GLU A 33 5.20 2.24 -28.84
C GLU A 33 4.94 3.50 -28.00
N LEU A 34 4.62 4.63 -28.64
CA LEU A 34 4.34 5.89 -27.95
C LEU A 34 3.06 5.81 -27.12
N ILE A 35 2.00 5.21 -27.68
CA ILE A 35 0.72 5.01 -26.98
C ILE A 35 0.92 4.07 -25.77
N GLY A 36 1.73 3.01 -25.93
CA GLY A 36 2.12 2.09 -24.87
C GLY A 36 2.93 2.78 -23.76
N LYS A 37 3.94 3.59 -24.12
CA LYS A 37 4.76 4.38 -23.17
C LYS A 37 3.94 5.41 -22.40
N ALA A 38 2.87 5.95 -22.99
CA ALA A 38 1.89 6.79 -22.30
C ALA A 38 0.98 6.00 -21.32
N GLY A 39 1.12 4.67 -21.27
CA GLY A 39 0.39 3.79 -20.37
C GLY A 39 -1.04 3.51 -20.82
N LEU A 40 -1.39 3.77 -22.09
CA LEU A 40 -2.75 3.60 -22.60
C LEU A 40 -3.02 2.20 -23.16
N LEU A 41 -1.98 1.41 -23.44
CA LEU A 41 -2.09 0.04 -23.95
C LEU A 41 -1.58 -1.00 -22.96
N VAL A 42 -2.20 -2.17 -22.98
CA VAL A 42 -1.68 -3.40 -22.39
C VAL A 42 -1.30 -4.33 -23.52
N TRP A 43 -0.13 -4.95 -23.39
CA TRP A 43 0.34 -5.99 -24.31
C TRP A 43 -0.06 -7.34 -23.73
N VAL A 44 -0.61 -8.20 -24.57
CA VAL A 44 -0.87 -9.59 -24.23
C VAL A 44 -0.31 -10.39 -25.40
N GLU A 45 0.81 -11.07 -25.16
CA GLU A 45 1.61 -11.73 -26.19
C GLU A 45 2.03 -10.78 -27.33
N ARG A 46 1.51 -10.98 -28.54
CA ARG A 46 1.75 -10.13 -29.72
C ARG A 46 0.62 -9.14 -30.00
N GLU A 47 -0.45 -9.18 -29.19
CA GLU A 47 -1.63 -8.36 -29.38
C GLU A 47 -1.64 -7.16 -28.42
N ARG A 48 -2.28 -6.08 -28.89
CA ARG A 48 -2.37 -4.80 -28.18
C ARG A 48 -3.82 -4.52 -27.86
N PHE A 49 -4.07 -4.09 -26.63
CA PHE A 49 -5.41 -3.78 -26.15
C PHE A 49 -5.43 -2.47 -25.38
N ASP A 50 -6.56 -1.78 -25.45
CA ASP A 50 -6.84 -0.58 -24.66
C ASP A 50 -6.77 -0.95 -23.17
N ARG A 51 -5.99 -0.21 -22.37
CA ARG A 51 -5.87 -0.46 -20.92
C ARG A 51 -7.22 -0.29 -20.22
N PHE A 52 -7.97 0.74 -20.60
CA PHE A 52 -9.24 1.07 -19.98
C PHE A 52 -10.38 0.60 -20.87
N ARG A 53 -11.26 -0.23 -20.32
CA ARG A 53 -12.43 -0.79 -21.01
C ARG A 53 -13.60 -0.86 -20.05
N SER A 54 -14.78 -0.48 -20.51
CA SER A 54 -16.01 -0.40 -19.70
C SER A 54 -15.81 0.40 -18.41
N ARG A 55 -15.14 1.55 -18.49
CA ARG A 55 -14.75 2.33 -17.30
C ARG A 55 -15.14 3.79 -17.41
N ILE A 56 -15.64 4.37 -16.31
CA ILE A 56 -15.67 5.84 -16.14
C ILE A 56 -14.22 6.30 -15.94
N ILE A 57 -13.81 7.28 -16.73
CA ILE A 57 -12.43 7.77 -16.79
C ILE A 57 -12.29 9.07 -16.01
N PHE A 58 -11.25 9.10 -15.17
CA PHE A 58 -10.82 10.23 -14.34
C PHE A 58 -9.45 10.70 -14.85
N PRO A 59 -9.37 11.75 -15.68
CA PRO A 59 -8.08 12.25 -16.17
C PRO A 59 -7.24 12.83 -15.04
N ILE A 60 -5.98 12.40 -14.95
CA ILE A 60 -5.03 12.84 -13.94
C ILE A 60 -4.14 13.91 -14.58
N ALA A 61 -4.11 15.10 -13.97
CA ALA A 61 -3.37 16.23 -14.49
C ALA A 61 -2.13 16.54 -13.66
N ASP A 62 -1.10 17.09 -14.31
CA ASP A 62 0.03 17.72 -13.65
C ASP A 62 -0.33 19.12 -13.11
N LEU A 63 0.64 19.80 -12.49
CA LEU A 63 0.43 21.15 -11.94
C LEU A 63 0.07 22.22 -12.99
N ASN A 64 0.31 21.97 -14.27
CA ASN A 64 -0.04 22.85 -15.39
C ASN A 64 -1.37 22.46 -16.06
N SER A 65 -2.15 21.56 -15.43
CA SER A 65 -3.41 21.02 -15.95
C SER A 65 -3.27 20.21 -17.25
N GLN A 66 -2.06 19.72 -17.55
CA GLN A 66 -1.79 18.80 -18.64
C GLN A 66 -2.08 17.37 -18.20
N ILE A 67 -2.78 16.60 -19.03
CA ILE A 67 -3.15 15.22 -18.68
C ILE A 67 -1.91 14.32 -18.81
N VAL A 68 -1.56 13.65 -17.71
CA VAL A 68 -0.38 12.77 -17.61
C VAL A 68 -0.76 11.31 -17.41
N GLY A 69 -1.99 11.03 -17.01
CA GLY A 69 -2.48 9.68 -16.80
C GLY A 69 -3.99 9.65 -16.59
N PHE A 70 -4.52 8.48 -16.27
CA PHE A 70 -5.95 8.26 -16.09
C PHE A 70 -6.20 7.26 -14.95
N GLY A 71 -7.23 7.53 -14.16
CA GLY A 71 -7.92 6.56 -13.33
C GLY A 71 -9.17 6.05 -14.06
N GLY A 72 -9.59 4.83 -13.77
CA GLY A 72 -10.74 4.20 -14.42
C GLY A 72 -11.55 3.34 -13.45
N ARG A 73 -12.81 3.69 -13.20
CA ARG A 73 -13.73 2.90 -12.38
C ARG A 73 -14.60 2.01 -13.26
N ILE A 74 -14.67 0.71 -12.97
CA ILE A 74 -15.50 -0.24 -13.74
C ILE A 74 -16.97 0.21 -13.76
N PHE A 75 -17.62 0.05 -14.92
CA PHE A 75 -18.98 0.51 -15.19
C PHE A 75 -19.73 -0.46 -16.11
N GLY A 76 -21.06 -0.45 -16.05
CA GLY A 76 -21.92 -1.36 -16.81
C GLY A 76 -22.02 -2.75 -16.20
N GLU A 77 -22.37 -3.75 -17.01
CA GLU A 77 -22.63 -5.13 -16.56
C GLU A 77 -21.43 -5.77 -15.85
N LYS A 78 -20.20 -5.42 -16.29
CA LYS A 78 -18.94 -5.88 -15.70
C LYS A 78 -18.68 -5.35 -14.30
N ALA A 79 -19.41 -4.32 -13.83
CA ALA A 79 -19.25 -3.81 -12.48
C ALA A 79 -19.74 -4.78 -11.39
N ASN A 80 -20.57 -5.76 -11.76
CA ASN A 80 -21.07 -6.80 -10.85
C ASN A 80 -20.10 -7.97 -10.71
N ASP A 81 -19.07 -8.04 -11.56
CA ASP A 81 -18.05 -9.06 -11.49
C ASP A 81 -17.01 -8.70 -10.43
N LYS A 82 -17.00 -9.46 -9.33
CA LYS A 82 -16.08 -9.25 -8.20
C LYS A 82 -14.62 -9.58 -8.54
N THR A 83 -14.36 -10.24 -9.67
CA THR A 83 -13.00 -10.56 -10.12
C THR A 83 -12.33 -9.37 -10.81
N ILE A 84 -13.12 -8.38 -11.26
CA ILE A 84 -12.59 -7.21 -11.97
C ILE A 84 -12.29 -6.09 -10.97
N ALA A 85 -11.05 -5.59 -11.00
CA ALA A 85 -10.64 -4.48 -10.13
C ALA A 85 -11.57 -3.26 -10.29
N LYS A 86 -12.19 -2.84 -9.19
CA LYS A 86 -13.12 -1.69 -9.13
C LYS A 86 -12.50 -0.42 -9.70
N TYR A 87 -11.23 -0.17 -9.40
CA TYR A 87 -10.44 0.92 -9.94
C TYR A 87 -9.17 0.40 -10.63
N LEU A 88 -8.78 1.05 -11.73
CA LEU A 88 -7.55 0.82 -12.46
C LEU A 88 -6.90 2.18 -12.73
N ASN A 89 -5.59 2.28 -12.53
CA ASN A 89 -4.84 3.50 -12.81
C ASN A 89 -3.81 3.22 -13.92
N THR A 90 -3.48 4.24 -14.70
CA THR A 90 -2.27 4.25 -15.54
C THR A 90 -1.08 3.81 -14.69
N SER A 91 -0.21 2.94 -15.21
CA SER A 91 1.05 2.56 -14.54
C SER A 91 2.01 3.76 -14.43
N ASN A 92 3.15 3.62 -13.75
CA ASN A 92 4.16 4.67 -13.83
C ASN A 92 4.62 4.83 -15.29
N THR A 93 4.75 6.08 -15.73
CA THR A 93 5.24 6.45 -17.06
C THR A 93 6.23 7.60 -16.92
N PRO A 94 6.97 7.98 -17.97
CA PRO A 94 7.79 9.19 -17.94
C PRO A 94 7.02 10.47 -17.60
N LEU A 95 5.70 10.48 -17.82
CA LEU A 95 4.81 11.62 -17.52
C LEU A 95 4.11 11.51 -16.17
N TYR A 96 3.93 10.29 -15.65
CA TYR A 96 3.11 10.03 -14.48
C TYR A 96 3.83 9.17 -13.45
N ASP A 97 4.08 9.77 -12.29
CA ASP A 97 4.60 9.09 -11.10
C ASP A 97 3.54 9.12 -10.01
N LYS A 98 2.97 7.95 -9.71
CA LYS A 98 1.94 7.78 -8.67
C LYS A 98 2.41 8.24 -7.30
N SER A 99 3.71 8.14 -7.02
CA SER A 99 4.27 8.51 -5.72
C SER A 99 4.41 10.02 -5.52
N LYS A 100 4.17 10.82 -6.57
CA LYS A 100 4.33 12.29 -6.58
C LYS A 100 3.09 13.03 -7.07
N THR A 101 2.07 12.36 -7.59
CA THR A 101 0.93 13.01 -8.23
C THR A 101 -0.29 12.96 -7.32
N LEU A 102 -0.86 14.13 -7.05
CA LEU A 102 -2.10 14.27 -6.29
C LEU A 102 -3.23 14.68 -7.24
N TYR A 103 -4.28 13.86 -7.29
CA TYR A 103 -5.45 14.15 -8.11
C TYR A 103 -6.13 15.43 -7.61
N GLY A 104 -6.49 16.31 -8.55
CA GLY A 104 -7.15 17.59 -8.27
C GLY A 104 -6.23 18.73 -7.83
N LEU A 105 -4.92 18.48 -7.62
CA LEU A 105 -4.00 19.53 -7.16
C LEU A 105 -3.88 20.69 -8.17
N ASP A 106 -4.00 20.41 -9.46
CA ASP A 106 -4.00 21.45 -10.51
C ASP A 106 -5.13 22.47 -10.30
N LYS A 107 -6.26 22.03 -9.77
CA LYS A 107 -7.46 22.84 -9.45
C LYS A 107 -7.36 23.45 -8.05
N ALA A 108 -6.94 22.65 -7.07
CA ALA A 108 -7.01 23.00 -5.66
C ALA A 108 -5.88 23.92 -5.18
N LYS A 109 -4.72 23.94 -5.86
CA LYS A 109 -3.50 24.63 -5.39
C LYS A 109 -3.68 26.10 -4.99
N LEU A 110 -4.57 26.83 -5.68
CA LEU A 110 -4.83 28.23 -5.37
C LEU A 110 -5.67 28.37 -4.10
N GLU A 111 -6.73 27.56 -3.98
CA GLU A 111 -7.60 27.60 -2.81
C GLU A 111 -6.90 27.03 -1.56
N ILE A 112 -6.06 26.00 -1.71
CA ILE A 112 -5.18 25.50 -0.64
C ILE A 112 -4.35 26.62 -0.04
N ARG A 113 -3.74 27.44 -0.90
CA ARG A 113 -2.91 28.57 -0.47
C ARG A 113 -3.75 29.69 0.16
N LYS A 114 -4.94 29.96 -0.38
CA LYS A 114 -5.84 31.01 0.11
C LYS A 114 -6.43 30.67 1.48
N GLN A 115 -6.79 29.41 1.72
CA GLN A 115 -7.35 28.95 2.99
C GLN A 115 -6.29 28.43 3.97
N ASP A 116 -5.01 28.39 3.56
CA ASP A 116 -3.88 27.79 4.30
C ASP A 116 -4.19 26.39 4.86
N ASN A 117 -4.90 25.58 4.08
CA ASN A 117 -5.12 24.17 4.39
C ASN A 117 -5.44 23.37 3.12
N ALA A 118 -4.93 22.14 3.06
CA ALA A 118 -5.31 21.16 2.06
C ALA A 118 -6.17 20.07 2.69
N ILE A 119 -7.26 19.69 2.04
CA ILE A 119 -8.07 18.53 2.45
C ILE A 119 -7.60 17.33 1.64
N LEU A 120 -7.08 16.31 2.30
CA LEU A 120 -6.60 15.08 1.67
C LEU A 120 -7.63 13.97 1.87
N VAL A 121 -8.06 13.39 0.75
CA VAL A 121 -8.99 12.26 0.70
C VAL A 121 -8.36 11.08 -0.06
N GLU A 122 -9.00 9.92 -0.04
CA GLU A 122 -8.45 8.70 -0.63
C GLU A 122 -8.63 8.63 -2.15
N GLY A 123 -9.86 8.82 -2.62
CA GLY A 123 -10.24 8.49 -3.99
C GLY A 123 -10.64 9.67 -4.86
N TYR A 124 -10.75 9.38 -6.17
CA TYR A 124 -11.22 10.35 -7.18
C TYR A 124 -12.61 10.89 -6.85
N MET A 125 -13.54 9.99 -6.49
CA MET A 125 -14.93 10.35 -6.20
C MET A 125 -15.03 11.27 -4.99
N ASP A 126 -14.25 10.99 -3.95
CA ASP A 126 -14.20 11.82 -2.74
C ASP A 126 -13.76 13.24 -3.06
N ALA A 127 -12.69 13.39 -3.85
CA ALA A 127 -12.20 14.71 -4.25
C ALA A 127 -13.23 15.48 -5.09
N ILE A 128 -13.87 14.81 -6.06
CA ILE A 128 -14.85 15.44 -6.94
C ILE A 128 -16.09 15.87 -6.15
N LEU A 129 -16.62 14.99 -5.30
CA LEU A 129 -17.84 15.26 -4.56
C LEU A 129 -17.60 16.25 -3.42
N ALA A 130 -16.48 16.19 -2.71
CA ALA A 130 -16.10 17.22 -1.74
C ALA A 130 -15.95 18.60 -2.40
N SER A 131 -15.32 18.66 -3.58
CA SER A 131 -15.24 19.88 -4.38
C SER A 131 -16.62 20.37 -4.82
N GLN A 132 -17.50 19.46 -5.27
CA GLN A 132 -18.88 19.78 -5.62
C GLN A 132 -19.69 20.31 -4.41
N ALA A 133 -19.33 19.88 -3.20
CA ALA A 133 -19.91 20.37 -1.94
C ALA A 133 -19.30 21.69 -1.45
N GLY A 134 -18.44 22.35 -2.25
CA GLY A 134 -17.86 23.66 -1.97
C GLY A 134 -16.44 23.66 -1.40
N SER A 135 -15.80 22.50 -1.26
CA SER A 135 -14.41 22.39 -0.78
C SER A 135 -13.42 22.34 -1.94
N GLU A 136 -13.09 23.49 -2.51
CA GLU A 136 -12.19 23.59 -3.67
C GLU A 136 -10.71 23.28 -3.36
N ASN A 137 -10.33 23.24 -2.08
CA ASN A 137 -8.98 22.92 -1.60
C ASN A 137 -8.74 21.42 -1.33
N VAL A 138 -9.54 20.54 -1.95
CA VAL A 138 -9.45 19.08 -1.80
C VAL A 138 -8.53 18.43 -2.85
N VAL A 139 -7.76 17.43 -2.42
CA VAL A 139 -6.89 16.61 -3.26
C VAL A 139 -6.96 15.14 -2.85
N ALA A 140 -6.62 14.23 -3.76
CA ALA A 140 -6.60 12.79 -3.46
C ALA A 140 -5.30 12.10 -3.87
N VAL A 141 -4.89 11.08 -3.10
CA VAL A 141 -3.78 10.18 -3.47
C VAL A 141 -4.18 9.21 -4.58
N SER A 142 -5.44 8.79 -4.62
CA SER A 142 -6.10 8.06 -5.72
C SER A 142 -5.39 6.77 -6.17
N GLY A 143 -5.43 5.74 -5.32
CA GLY A 143 -4.94 4.40 -5.65
C GLY A 143 -3.45 4.18 -5.37
N THR A 144 -2.93 4.88 -4.36
CA THR A 144 -1.64 4.64 -3.71
C THR A 144 -1.69 5.11 -2.26
N ALA A 145 -0.78 4.62 -1.42
CA ALA A 145 -0.56 5.19 -0.09
C ALA A 145 0.05 6.60 -0.19
N LEU A 146 -0.24 7.44 0.82
CA LEU A 146 0.39 8.75 0.97
C LEU A 146 1.91 8.61 1.12
N THR A 147 2.67 9.46 0.44
CA THR A 147 4.14 9.44 0.42
C THR A 147 4.71 10.76 0.95
N ILE A 148 5.98 10.74 1.33
CA ILE A 148 6.73 11.96 1.67
C ILE A 148 6.76 12.93 0.50
N SER A 149 6.88 12.44 -0.73
CA SER A 149 6.89 13.30 -1.92
C SER A 149 5.58 14.07 -2.10
N HIS A 150 4.42 13.43 -1.87
CA HIS A 150 3.12 14.11 -1.85
C HIS A 150 3.09 15.23 -0.81
N LEU A 151 3.53 14.93 0.40
CA LEU A 151 3.57 15.89 1.50
C LEU A 151 4.49 17.08 1.19
N LYS A 152 5.70 16.84 0.66
CA LYS A 152 6.61 17.90 0.23
C LYS A 152 6.02 18.78 -0.87
N ILE A 153 5.24 18.20 -1.78
CA ILE A 153 4.52 18.96 -2.80
C ILE A 153 3.45 19.86 -2.16
N LEU A 154 2.63 19.32 -1.26
CA LEU A 154 1.60 20.08 -0.56
C LEU A 154 2.17 21.18 0.34
N LYS A 155 3.35 20.92 0.94
CA LYS A 155 4.04 21.86 1.84
C LYS A 155 4.44 23.16 1.15
N ARG A 156 4.52 23.17 -0.19
CA ARG A 156 4.76 24.37 -0.99
C ARG A 156 3.54 25.31 -1.02
N TYR A 157 2.36 24.82 -0.68
CA TYR A 157 1.09 25.56 -0.76
C TYR A 157 0.48 25.86 0.61
N SER A 158 0.66 24.98 1.59
CA SER A 158 0.06 25.10 2.92
C SER A 158 0.93 24.43 3.99
N GLN A 159 0.86 24.93 5.22
CA GLN A 159 1.44 24.28 6.40
C GLN A 159 0.46 23.33 7.10
N ASN A 160 -0.84 23.43 6.78
CA ASN A 160 -1.90 22.65 7.43
C ASN A 160 -2.52 21.62 6.48
N LEU A 161 -2.84 20.45 7.04
CA LEU A 161 -3.40 19.32 6.33
C LEU A 161 -4.60 18.74 7.08
N PHE A 162 -5.74 18.65 6.41
CA PHE A 162 -6.95 18.06 6.94
C PHE A 162 -7.07 16.66 6.35
N LEU A 163 -6.98 15.65 7.20
CA LEU A 163 -7.04 14.26 6.81
C LEU A 163 -8.47 13.74 7.03
N SER A 164 -9.14 13.38 5.95
CA SER A 164 -10.49 12.82 5.97
C SER A 164 -10.42 11.33 5.64
N PHE A 165 -10.14 10.52 6.65
CA PHE A 165 -10.05 9.07 6.56
C PHE A 165 -11.01 8.41 7.55
N ASP A 166 -11.39 7.16 7.30
CA ASP A 166 -12.20 6.39 8.26
C ASP A 166 -11.39 6.14 9.54
N MET A 167 -11.89 6.70 10.64
CA MET A 167 -11.19 6.76 11.94
C MET A 167 -11.81 5.87 13.00
N ASP A 168 -12.73 4.99 12.63
CA ASP A 168 -13.29 4.01 13.55
C ASP A 168 -12.20 3.05 14.07
N LEU A 169 -12.52 2.32 15.15
CA LEU A 169 -11.58 1.56 16.00
C LEU A 169 -10.70 0.53 15.26
N GLY A 170 -10.97 0.25 13.98
CA GLY A 170 -10.17 -0.59 13.07
C GLY A 170 -9.62 0.12 11.82
N GLY A 171 -9.62 1.46 11.78
CA GLY A 171 -9.21 2.26 10.62
C GLY A 171 -7.82 1.92 10.08
N ASP A 172 -7.75 1.87 8.75
CA ASP A 172 -6.72 1.24 7.94
C ASP A 172 -5.29 1.68 8.32
N ILE A 173 -4.33 0.76 8.34
CA ILE A 173 -2.91 1.04 8.66
C ILE A 173 -2.36 2.19 7.78
N ALA A 174 -2.91 2.33 6.58
CA ALA A 174 -2.61 3.38 5.62
C ALA A 174 -2.93 4.80 6.14
N THR A 175 -4.10 4.99 6.76
CA THR A 175 -4.55 6.27 7.36
C THR A 175 -3.60 6.75 8.44
N ARG A 176 -3.22 5.84 9.35
CA ARG A 176 -2.31 6.14 10.47
C ARG A 176 -0.93 6.48 9.98
N ARG A 177 -0.42 5.72 9.00
CA ARG A 177 0.85 6.04 8.34
C ARG A 177 0.82 7.42 7.68
N GLY A 178 -0.31 7.81 7.09
CA GLY A 178 -0.48 9.13 6.51
C GLY A 178 -0.35 10.26 7.53
N ILE A 179 -1.00 10.12 8.69
CA ILE A 179 -0.89 11.06 9.82
C ILE A 179 0.57 11.18 10.27
N ASP A 180 1.24 10.06 10.51
CA ASP A 180 2.62 10.03 10.98
C ASP A 180 3.58 10.74 10.03
N LEU A 181 3.45 10.47 8.72
CA LEU A 181 4.26 11.12 7.70
C LEU A 181 3.99 12.63 7.66
N ALA A 182 2.73 13.04 7.77
CA ALA A 182 2.37 14.46 7.77
C ALA A 182 2.92 15.22 8.98
N ILE A 183 2.84 14.62 10.19
CA ILE A 183 3.45 15.18 11.40
C ILE A 183 4.97 15.28 11.24
N GLY A 184 5.61 14.23 10.72
CA GLY A 184 7.07 14.20 10.50
C GLY A 184 7.56 15.25 9.52
N GLU A 185 6.78 15.54 8.47
CA GLU A 185 7.03 16.65 7.55
C GLU A 185 6.59 18.01 8.12
N GLY A 186 6.19 18.07 9.39
CA GLY A 186 5.89 19.27 10.16
C GLY A 186 4.57 19.94 9.81
N PHE A 187 3.57 19.20 9.31
CA PHE A 187 2.24 19.75 9.06
C PHE A 187 1.45 19.98 10.36
N GLY A 188 0.68 21.07 10.39
CA GLY A 188 -0.45 21.18 11.30
C GLY A 188 -1.56 20.24 10.84
N VAL A 189 -1.65 19.05 11.44
CA VAL A 189 -2.60 18.02 11.02
C VAL A 189 -3.90 18.16 11.79
N LYS A 190 -5.03 18.20 11.06
CA LYS A 190 -6.37 18.02 11.61
C LYS A 190 -7.01 16.76 11.07
N VAL A 191 -7.81 16.11 11.88
CA VAL A 191 -8.61 14.94 11.52
C VAL A 191 -10.05 15.39 11.31
N VAL A 192 -10.61 15.00 10.16
CA VAL A 192 -12.02 15.22 9.84
C VAL A 192 -12.75 13.92 10.15
N SER A 193 -13.51 13.90 11.24
CA SER A 193 -14.33 12.75 11.61
C SER A 193 -15.69 12.82 10.90
N MET A 194 -16.06 11.73 10.24
CA MET A 194 -17.30 11.62 9.48
C MET A 194 -18.33 10.77 10.24
N PRO A 195 -19.63 11.10 10.17
CA PRO A 195 -20.66 10.28 10.78
C PRO A 195 -20.70 8.87 10.17
N ASP A 196 -20.88 7.85 11.02
CA ASP A 196 -21.06 6.44 10.63
C ASP A 196 -19.88 5.80 9.86
N GLY A 197 -18.64 6.32 9.99
CA GLY A 197 -17.46 5.74 9.32
C GLY A 197 -17.48 5.87 7.78
N LYS A 198 -18.25 6.82 7.24
CA LYS A 198 -18.45 6.98 5.80
C LYS A 198 -17.34 7.77 5.12
N ASP A 199 -17.12 7.50 3.84
CA ASP A 199 -16.22 8.28 3.00
C ASP A 199 -16.82 9.66 2.62
N PRO A 200 -16.00 10.64 2.18
CA PRO A 200 -16.50 11.94 1.75
C PRO A 200 -17.56 11.88 0.66
N ALA A 201 -17.42 10.95 -0.29
CA ALA A 201 -18.40 10.75 -1.34
C ALA A 201 -19.80 10.39 -0.77
N ASP A 202 -19.86 9.44 0.14
CA ASP A 202 -21.09 8.94 0.78
C ASP A 202 -21.74 10.01 1.66
N VAL A 203 -20.94 10.76 2.43
CA VAL A 203 -21.45 11.86 3.27
C VAL A 203 -22.03 12.97 2.41
N VAL A 204 -21.30 13.42 1.39
CA VAL A 204 -21.78 14.46 0.47
C VAL A 204 -23.03 14.02 -0.28
N GLN A 205 -23.09 12.74 -0.69
CA GLN A 205 -24.27 12.21 -1.37
C GLN A 205 -25.50 12.19 -0.47
N LYS A 206 -25.34 11.87 0.82
CA LYS A 206 -26.42 11.89 1.79
C LYS A 206 -26.88 13.31 2.08
N ASP A 207 -25.95 14.20 2.42
CA ASP A 207 -26.20 15.61 2.71
C ASP A 207 -24.89 16.43 2.64
N PRO A 208 -24.74 17.34 1.65
CA PRO A 208 -23.55 18.19 1.55
C PRO A 208 -23.29 19.08 2.78
N SER A 209 -24.32 19.41 3.56
CA SER A 209 -24.15 20.21 4.77
C SER A 209 -23.42 19.45 5.88
N LEU A 210 -23.57 18.11 5.94
CA LEU A 210 -22.84 17.27 6.88
C LEU A 210 -21.34 17.31 6.60
N TRP A 211 -20.92 17.36 5.33
CA TRP A 211 -19.52 17.50 4.97
C TRP A 211 -18.93 18.82 5.51
N GLN A 212 -19.63 19.93 5.30
CA GLN A 212 -19.20 21.23 5.82
C GLN A 212 -19.17 21.26 7.35
N GLN A 213 -20.15 20.62 7.99
CA GLN A 213 -20.17 20.45 9.44
C GLN A 213 -18.95 19.65 9.92
N SER A 214 -18.64 18.50 9.31
CA SER A 214 -17.47 17.69 9.66
C SER A 214 -16.16 18.46 9.52
N LEU A 215 -16.00 19.26 8.45
CA LEU A 215 -14.83 20.12 8.28
C LEU A 215 -14.73 21.20 9.36
N SER A 216 -15.86 21.81 9.74
CA SER A 216 -15.88 22.82 10.81
C SER A 216 -15.54 22.24 12.19
N GLN A 217 -15.83 20.95 12.39
CA GLN A 217 -15.55 20.21 13.61
C GLN A 217 -14.20 19.48 13.58
N ALA A 218 -13.41 19.65 12.52
CA ALA A 218 -12.12 18.99 12.38
C ALA A 218 -11.19 19.32 13.55
N GLN A 219 -10.68 18.28 14.21
CA GLN A 219 -9.90 18.41 15.44
C GLN A 219 -8.41 18.31 15.14
N PRO A 220 -7.55 19.14 15.78
CA PRO A 220 -6.11 18.94 15.71
C PRO A 220 -5.73 17.53 16.20
N ILE A 221 -4.78 16.90 15.51
CA ILE A 221 -4.43 15.49 15.75
C ILE A 221 -3.98 15.24 17.19
N PHE A 222 -3.23 16.17 17.79
CA PHE A 222 -2.73 16.01 19.14
C PHE A 222 -3.86 16.10 20.16
N ASP A 223 -4.74 17.10 20.06
CA ASP A 223 -5.93 17.21 20.93
C ASP A 223 -6.80 15.95 20.83
N PHE A 224 -7.07 15.49 19.61
CA PHE A 224 -7.82 14.25 19.36
C PHE A 224 -7.14 13.03 20.01
N SER A 225 -5.83 12.89 19.83
CA SER A 225 -5.06 11.75 20.36
C SER A 225 -5.01 11.75 21.89
N PHE A 226 -4.84 12.92 22.50
CA PHE A 226 -4.86 13.09 23.96
C PHE A 226 -6.23 12.72 24.52
N ALA A 227 -7.30 13.31 23.98
CA ALA A 227 -8.67 13.03 24.43
C ALA A 227 -8.98 11.53 24.35
N ARG A 228 -8.58 10.87 23.26
CA ARG A 228 -8.75 9.43 23.07
C ARG A 228 -7.93 8.60 24.07
N ALA A 229 -6.65 8.92 24.26
CA ALA A 229 -5.79 8.16 25.18
C ALA A 229 -6.30 8.27 26.63
N LEU A 230 -6.75 9.45 27.04
CA LEU A 230 -7.31 9.71 28.37
C LEU A 230 -8.70 9.07 28.57
N ALA A 231 -9.47 8.86 27.50
CA ALA A 231 -10.72 8.13 27.57
C ALA A 231 -10.51 6.60 27.68
N LEU A 232 -9.44 6.07 27.09
CA LEU A 232 -9.16 4.63 27.05
C LEU A 232 -8.47 4.11 28.32
N HIS A 233 -7.77 4.96 29.06
CA HIS A 233 -6.89 4.55 30.15
C HIS A 233 -6.99 5.48 31.35
N ASP A 234 -6.92 4.91 32.56
CA ASP A 234 -6.98 5.68 33.80
C ASP A 234 -5.62 6.34 34.12
N LYS A 235 -5.54 7.65 33.89
CA LYS A 235 -4.35 8.48 34.14
C LYS A 235 -3.91 8.54 35.61
N THR A 236 -4.72 8.06 36.55
CA THR A 236 -4.38 8.06 37.98
C THR A 236 -3.58 6.82 38.39
N THR A 237 -3.63 5.74 37.60
CA THR A 237 -2.95 4.47 37.87
C THR A 237 -1.57 4.40 37.18
N PRO A 238 -0.56 3.72 37.76
CA PRO A 238 0.72 3.50 37.10
C PRO A 238 0.59 2.83 35.72
N GLU A 239 -0.28 1.83 35.60
CA GLU A 239 -0.54 1.08 34.37
C GLU A 239 -1.17 1.97 33.30
N GLY A 240 -2.17 2.77 33.67
CA GLY A 240 -2.82 3.70 32.75
C GLY A 240 -1.90 4.83 32.31
N LYS A 241 -1.09 5.40 33.22
CA LYS A 241 -0.06 6.39 32.85
C LYS A 241 0.91 5.83 31.80
N LYS A 242 1.38 4.58 32.00
CA LYS A 242 2.25 3.87 31.06
C LYS A 242 1.56 3.63 29.71
N ALA A 243 0.29 3.23 29.71
CA ALA A 243 -0.48 3.00 28.49
C ALA A 243 -0.70 4.30 27.68
N ILE A 244 -1.06 5.40 28.34
CA ILE A 244 -1.22 6.73 27.71
C ILE A 244 0.09 7.20 27.11
N ALA A 245 1.19 7.13 27.87
CA ALA A 245 2.51 7.51 27.39
C ALA A 245 2.93 6.68 26.16
N ARG A 246 2.63 5.38 26.15
CA ARG A 246 2.93 4.48 25.03
C ARG A 246 2.17 4.86 23.75
N LEU A 247 0.96 5.43 23.87
CA LEU A 247 0.20 5.93 22.72
C LEU A 247 0.70 7.28 22.23
N LEU A 248 0.98 8.22 23.15
CA LEU A 248 1.25 9.62 22.78
C LEU A 248 2.72 9.89 22.45
N LEU A 249 3.66 9.31 23.17
CA LEU A 249 5.10 9.60 22.98
C LEU A 249 5.60 9.33 21.54
N PRO A 250 5.19 8.26 20.85
CA PRO A 250 5.58 8.05 19.45
C PRO A 250 5.11 9.18 18.52
N LEU A 251 3.90 9.73 18.74
CA LEU A 251 3.39 10.87 17.98
C LEU A 251 4.19 12.14 18.31
N LEU A 252 4.42 12.42 19.59
CA LEU A 252 5.18 13.59 20.02
C LEU A 252 6.62 13.58 19.50
N LYS A 253 7.24 12.40 19.44
CA LYS A 253 8.62 12.21 18.96
C LYS A 253 8.79 12.64 17.50
N ARG A 254 7.75 12.50 16.68
CA ARG A 254 7.73 12.85 15.25
C ARG A 254 7.67 14.35 15.00
N ILE A 255 7.31 15.15 16.01
CA ILE A 255 7.22 16.61 15.86
C ILE A 255 8.63 17.17 15.58
N PRO A 256 8.87 17.80 14.42
CA PRO A 256 10.19 18.32 14.08
C PRO A 256 10.53 19.59 14.87
N ASN A 257 9.53 20.42 15.19
CA ASN A 257 9.73 21.66 15.93
C ASN A 257 9.86 21.37 17.44
N ARG A 258 11.03 21.70 18.01
CA ARG A 258 11.32 21.43 19.43
C ARG A 258 10.47 22.24 20.42
N ILE A 259 10.03 23.44 20.04
CA ILE A 259 9.17 24.27 20.88
C ILE A 259 7.78 23.67 20.94
N GLU A 260 7.22 23.26 19.79
CA GLU A 260 5.94 22.56 19.72
C GLU A 260 6.00 21.22 20.46
N GLN A 261 7.07 20.44 20.26
CA GLN A 261 7.26 19.18 20.97
C GLN A 261 7.30 19.38 22.50
N SER A 262 8.05 20.39 22.98
CA SER A 262 8.12 20.72 24.41
C SER A 262 6.75 21.11 24.96
N HIS A 263 5.96 21.89 24.22
CA HIS A 263 4.59 22.24 24.63
C HIS A 263 3.73 20.99 24.91
N TRP A 264 3.71 20.03 23.98
CA TRP A 264 2.92 18.81 24.13
C TRP A 264 3.48 17.85 25.19
N VAL A 265 4.80 17.79 25.35
CA VAL A 265 5.45 17.05 26.44
C VAL A 265 5.05 17.62 27.80
N GLY A 266 5.04 18.95 27.95
CA GLY A 266 4.57 19.62 29.16
C GLY A 266 3.09 19.38 29.45
N LEU A 267 2.24 19.32 28.40
CA LEU A 267 0.83 18.94 28.57
C LEU A 267 0.69 17.49 29.05
N LEU A 268 1.42 16.55 28.46
CA LEU A 268 1.42 15.15 28.87
C LEU A 268 1.89 14.97 30.32
N SER A 269 2.94 15.68 30.72
CA SER A 269 3.45 15.70 32.10
C SER A 269 2.37 16.13 33.09
N LYS A 270 1.60 17.18 32.77
CA LYS A 270 0.48 17.65 33.59
C LYS A 270 -0.67 16.64 33.66
N GLU A 271 -1.06 16.08 32.52
CA GLU A 271 -2.16 15.09 32.46
C GLU A 271 -1.85 13.82 33.25
N LEU A 272 -0.58 13.37 33.21
CA LEU A 272 -0.13 12.18 33.91
C LEU A 272 0.33 12.46 35.35
N ASP A 273 0.35 13.71 35.81
CA ASP A 273 0.90 14.10 37.13
C ASP A 273 2.27 13.44 37.40
N VAL A 274 3.21 13.69 36.48
CA VAL A 274 4.61 13.25 36.58
C VAL A 274 5.52 14.41 36.19
N LYS A 275 6.76 14.41 36.68
CA LYS A 275 7.74 15.44 36.32
C LYS A 275 8.05 15.43 34.82
N GLU A 276 8.20 16.61 34.23
CA GLU A 276 8.44 16.78 32.79
C GLU A 276 9.73 16.06 32.34
N GLU A 277 10.78 16.07 33.18
CA GLU A 277 12.05 15.40 32.87
C GLU A 277 11.89 13.88 32.72
N VAL A 278 10.88 13.29 33.38
CA VAL A 278 10.56 11.86 33.25
C VAL A 278 9.96 11.58 31.87
N VAL A 279 9.03 12.42 31.43
CA VAL A 279 8.40 12.30 30.10
C VAL A 279 9.44 12.49 29.00
N GLU A 280 10.33 13.48 29.16
CA GLU A 280 11.45 13.67 28.24
C GLU A 280 12.40 12.47 28.19
N ALA A 281 12.70 11.86 29.34
CA ALA A 281 13.55 10.69 29.41
C ALA A 281 12.94 9.50 28.65
N GLU A 282 11.65 9.25 28.82
CA GLU A 282 10.92 8.23 28.06
C GLU A 282 10.88 8.56 26.56
N LEU A 283 10.63 9.82 26.19
CA LEU A 283 10.67 10.27 24.80
C LEU A 283 12.07 10.07 24.16
N LYS A 284 13.15 10.27 24.92
CA LYS A 284 14.53 10.05 24.47
C LYS A 284 14.87 8.57 24.30
N LYS A 285 14.29 7.68 25.11
CA LYS A 285 14.48 6.22 25.02
C LYS A 285 13.88 5.60 23.77
N LEU A 286 12.82 6.20 23.20
CA LEU A 286 12.19 5.70 21.99
C LEU A 286 13.19 5.62 20.83
N LYS A 287 13.42 4.40 20.33
CA LYS A 287 14.27 4.12 19.16
C LYS A 287 13.54 4.47 17.86
N GLU A 288 14.26 4.71 16.77
CA GLU A 288 13.64 4.93 15.45
C GLU A 288 12.80 3.75 14.96
N GLU A 289 13.17 2.52 15.34
CA GLU A 289 12.37 1.31 15.11
C GLU A 289 11.06 1.33 15.90
N GLU A 290 11.03 2.00 17.06
CA GLU A 290 9.85 2.26 17.88
C GLU A 290 9.03 3.48 17.39
N ILE A 291 9.58 4.22 16.42
CA ILE A 291 8.96 5.34 15.67
C ILE A 291 8.45 4.85 14.29
N ALA A 292 8.62 3.57 13.93
CA ALA A 292 7.77 2.94 12.91
C ALA A 292 6.28 3.05 13.35
N PRO A 293 5.25 2.82 12.50
CA PRO A 293 3.85 3.09 12.87
C PRO A 293 3.40 2.18 14.04
N ILE A 294 3.72 2.60 15.25
CA ILE A 294 3.54 1.90 16.53
C ILE A 294 2.52 2.71 17.29
N LEU A 295 1.31 2.66 16.79
CA LEU A 295 0.18 2.94 17.64
C LEU A 295 -0.55 1.68 18.06
N PHE A 296 -0.43 0.54 17.37
CA PHE A 296 -1.09 -0.70 17.79
C PHE A 296 -0.33 -1.94 17.31
N GLN A 297 -0.04 -2.89 18.22
CA GLN A 297 0.47 -4.22 17.87
C GLN A 297 -0.55 -4.95 16.98
N GLU A 298 -0.05 -5.75 16.04
CA GLU A 298 -0.85 -6.64 15.20
C GLU A 298 -1.71 -7.56 16.07
N ASP A 299 -3.02 -7.62 15.79
CA ASP A 299 -3.85 -8.73 16.23
C ASP A 299 -3.60 -9.91 15.26
N PRO A 300 -3.01 -11.03 15.72
CA PRO A 300 -2.68 -12.17 14.86
C PRO A 300 -3.92 -12.86 14.26
N ALA A 301 -5.13 -12.45 14.63
CA ALA A 301 -6.39 -13.04 14.17
C ALA A 301 -7.01 -12.34 12.94
N VAL A 302 -6.45 -11.24 12.44
CA VAL A 302 -6.99 -10.56 11.24
C VAL A 302 -6.19 -10.98 10.00
N PRO A 303 -6.79 -11.65 9.01
CA PRO A 303 -6.09 -12.00 7.78
C PRO A 303 -5.68 -10.71 7.03
N LYS A 304 -4.39 -10.55 6.77
CA LYS A 304 -3.85 -9.45 5.95
C LYS A 304 -4.32 -9.66 4.50
N GLN A 305 -5.39 -8.99 4.08
CA GLN A 305 -5.71 -8.91 2.65
C GLN A 305 -4.77 -7.88 1.98
N GLY A 306 -3.90 -8.36 1.09
CA GLY A 306 -3.23 -7.53 0.08
C GLY A 306 -1.76 -7.16 0.31
N GLN A 307 -1.12 -7.52 1.44
CA GLN A 307 0.33 -7.35 1.59
C GLN A 307 1.05 -8.68 1.39
N LYS A 308 1.81 -8.79 0.28
CA LYS A 308 2.67 -9.95 0.02
C LYS A 308 3.68 -10.13 1.15
N THR A 309 3.63 -11.30 1.78
CA THR A 309 4.63 -11.83 2.72
C THR A 309 6.01 -11.85 2.08
N ARG A 310 7.07 -11.93 2.91
CA ARG A 310 8.45 -12.02 2.41
C ARG A 310 8.61 -13.22 1.47
N LYS A 311 8.01 -14.37 1.81
CA LYS A 311 8.00 -15.58 0.99
C LYS A 311 7.35 -15.34 -0.37
N GLU A 312 6.15 -14.73 -0.41
CA GLU A 312 5.45 -14.42 -1.66
C GLU A 312 6.23 -13.46 -2.57
N ARG A 313 7.01 -12.52 -1.99
CA ARG A 313 7.87 -11.62 -2.79
C ARG A 313 9.04 -12.35 -3.44
N ILE A 314 9.66 -13.28 -2.71
CA ILE A 314 10.78 -14.08 -3.23
C ILE A 314 10.26 -15.06 -4.29
N GLU A 315 9.13 -15.72 -4.05
CA GLU A 315 8.47 -16.58 -5.02
C GLU A 315 8.07 -15.83 -6.30
N GLU A 316 7.52 -14.63 -6.16
CA GLU A 316 7.26 -13.74 -7.29
C GLU A 316 8.54 -13.41 -8.07
N ARG A 317 9.66 -13.15 -7.37
CA ARG A 317 10.94 -12.88 -8.03
C ARG A 317 11.46 -14.10 -8.81
N VAL A 318 11.37 -15.29 -8.23
CA VAL A 318 11.71 -16.57 -8.88
C VAL A 318 10.93 -16.73 -10.18
N LEU A 319 9.62 -16.51 -10.14
CA LEU A 319 8.77 -16.61 -11.31
C LEU A 319 9.07 -15.53 -12.35
N VAL A 320 9.31 -14.28 -11.94
CA VAL A 320 9.71 -13.20 -12.86
C VAL A 320 11.01 -13.55 -13.60
N LEU A 321 12.03 -14.05 -12.90
CA LEU A 321 13.30 -14.46 -13.50
C LEU A 321 13.13 -15.64 -14.47
N LEU A 322 12.29 -16.63 -14.14
CA LEU A 322 11.97 -17.75 -15.03
C LEU A 322 11.23 -17.33 -16.29
N PHE A 323 10.34 -16.35 -16.19
CA PHE A 323 9.65 -15.77 -17.35
C PHE A 323 10.61 -14.96 -18.23
N LYS A 324 11.59 -14.28 -17.63
CA LYS A 324 12.64 -13.56 -18.39
C LYS A 324 13.59 -14.53 -19.08
N ASN A 325 13.96 -15.63 -18.43
CA ASN A 325 14.87 -16.65 -18.96
C ASN A 325 14.39 -18.07 -18.61
N PRO A 326 13.57 -18.70 -19.48
CA PRO A 326 13.07 -20.05 -19.26
C PRO A 326 14.15 -21.14 -19.13
N LEU A 327 15.39 -20.88 -19.57
CA LEU A 327 16.49 -21.84 -19.43
C LEU A 327 16.89 -22.08 -17.97
N LEU A 328 16.61 -21.13 -17.07
CA LEU A 328 16.85 -21.26 -15.63
C LEU A 328 16.05 -22.41 -15.00
N LEU A 329 14.98 -22.88 -15.66
CA LEU A 329 14.20 -24.01 -15.21
C LEU A 329 15.03 -25.29 -15.02
N LYS A 330 16.13 -25.43 -15.77
CA LYS A 330 17.08 -26.56 -15.64
C LYS A 330 17.80 -26.58 -14.30
N GLU A 331 17.92 -25.42 -13.64
CA GLU A 331 18.59 -25.29 -12.35
C GLU A 331 17.65 -25.58 -11.17
N VAL A 332 16.33 -25.66 -11.39
CA VAL A 332 15.34 -25.90 -10.33
C VAL A 332 15.28 -27.38 -9.95
N GLN A 333 15.78 -27.73 -8.78
CA GLN A 333 15.71 -29.10 -8.25
C GLN A 333 14.30 -29.40 -7.69
N GLU A 334 14.02 -30.69 -7.44
CA GLU A 334 12.75 -31.10 -6.81
C GLU A 334 12.65 -30.57 -5.37
N SER A 335 13.77 -30.56 -4.62
CA SER A 335 13.86 -29.99 -3.28
C SER A 335 13.47 -28.51 -3.25
N ASP A 336 13.89 -27.74 -4.25
CA ASP A 336 13.63 -26.30 -4.34
C ASP A 336 12.15 -26.00 -4.53
N SER A 337 11.46 -26.85 -5.30
CA SER A 337 10.02 -26.73 -5.52
C SER A 337 9.25 -26.86 -4.21
N THR A 338 9.67 -27.78 -3.31
CA THR A 338 9.00 -27.98 -2.01
C THR A 338 9.09 -26.80 -1.05
N LEU A 339 10.01 -25.85 -1.28
CA LEU A 339 10.15 -24.64 -0.49
C LEU A 339 9.07 -23.59 -0.82
N CYS A 340 8.51 -23.65 -2.02
CA CYS A 340 7.53 -22.70 -2.53
C CYS A 340 6.09 -23.00 -2.07
N SER A 341 5.20 -22.04 -2.19
CA SER A 341 3.75 -22.21 -2.03
C SER A 341 3.16 -23.15 -3.09
N VAL A 342 2.01 -23.74 -2.79
CA VAL A 342 1.32 -24.69 -3.70
C VAL A 342 1.07 -24.10 -5.10
N PRO A 343 0.60 -22.85 -5.27
CA PRO A 343 0.43 -22.27 -6.60
C PRO A 343 1.73 -22.17 -7.39
N VAL A 344 2.83 -21.82 -6.72
CA VAL A 344 4.15 -21.69 -7.36
C VAL A 344 4.73 -23.06 -7.71
N GLN A 345 4.50 -24.07 -6.88
CA GLN A 345 4.85 -25.46 -7.18
C GLN A 345 4.13 -25.97 -8.42
N GLU A 346 2.83 -25.71 -8.53
CA GLU A 346 2.04 -26.06 -9.71
C GLU A 346 2.61 -25.40 -10.97
N ILE A 347 2.90 -24.10 -10.91
CA ILE A 347 3.51 -23.35 -12.01
C ILE A 347 4.85 -23.96 -12.43
N LEU A 348 5.77 -24.21 -11.48
CA LEU A 348 7.07 -24.81 -11.77
C LEU A 348 6.95 -26.20 -12.40
N GLN A 349 6.02 -27.04 -11.91
CA GLN A 349 5.77 -28.36 -12.47
C GLN A 349 5.16 -28.29 -13.87
N GLY A 350 4.24 -27.35 -14.11
CA GLY A 350 3.71 -27.11 -15.43
C GLY A 350 4.82 -26.69 -16.39
N MET A 351 5.67 -25.75 -15.99
CA MET A 351 6.77 -25.25 -16.86
C MET A 351 7.69 -26.40 -17.27
N LYS A 352 7.96 -27.35 -16.35
CA LYS A 352 8.76 -28.56 -16.63
C LYS A 352 8.08 -29.50 -17.62
N LYS A 353 6.75 -29.54 -17.66
CA LYS A 353 5.95 -30.38 -18.58
C LYS A 353 5.76 -29.75 -19.97
N ASN A 354 5.95 -28.44 -20.11
CA ASN A 354 5.84 -27.71 -21.37
C ASN A 354 7.12 -26.89 -21.69
N PRO A 355 8.21 -27.56 -22.11
CA PRO A 355 9.52 -26.93 -22.29
C PRO A 355 9.60 -25.91 -23.44
N SER A 356 8.59 -25.83 -24.32
CA SER A 356 8.47 -24.78 -25.35
C SER A 356 7.84 -23.47 -24.84
N PHE A 357 7.25 -23.48 -23.64
CA PHE A 357 6.57 -22.37 -22.96
C PHE A 357 5.69 -21.50 -23.89
N ASP A 358 4.54 -22.05 -24.31
CA ASP A 358 3.45 -21.29 -24.92
C ASP A 358 2.45 -20.87 -23.82
N PHE A 359 2.39 -19.58 -23.51
CA PHE A 359 1.57 -19.02 -22.41
C PHE A 359 0.08 -19.33 -22.56
N LYS A 360 -0.44 -19.40 -23.80
CA LYS A 360 -1.86 -19.66 -24.10
C LYS A 360 -2.29 -21.09 -23.82
N GLU A 361 -1.42 -22.06 -24.08
CA GLU A 361 -1.64 -23.46 -23.69
C GLU A 361 -1.37 -23.65 -22.20
N PHE A 362 -0.44 -22.88 -21.64
CA PHE A 362 0.02 -22.97 -20.26
C PHE A 362 -1.01 -22.47 -19.25
N GLU A 363 -1.66 -21.33 -19.49
CA GLU A 363 -2.65 -20.74 -18.58
C GLU A 363 -3.88 -21.66 -18.36
N ASN A 364 -4.25 -22.41 -19.40
CA ASN A 364 -5.36 -23.37 -19.37
C ASN A 364 -5.09 -24.64 -18.51
N LEU A 365 -3.84 -24.83 -18.05
CA LEU A 365 -3.47 -25.98 -17.21
C LEU A 365 -3.72 -25.75 -15.72
N PHE A 366 -4.12 -24.54 -15.31
CA PHE A 366 -4.15 -24.15 -13.91
C PHE A 366 -5.53 -23.71 -13.40
N PRO A 367 -5.82 -23.88 -12.09
CA PRO A 367 -6.99 -23.29 -11.46
C PRO A 367 -7.01 -21.75 -11.58
N GLN A 368 -8.21 -21.15 -11.53
CA GLN A 368 -8.45 -19.72 -11.80
C GLN A 368 -7.56 -18.75 -10.98
N GLY A 369 -7.23 -19.06 -9.72
CA GLY A 369 -6.35 -18.22 -8.89
C GLY A 369 -4.87 -18.27 -9.28
N THR A 370 -4.41 -19.36 -9.88
CA THR A 370 -3.02 -19.54 -10.34
C THR A 370 -2.79 -18.84 -11.69
N SER A 371 -3.81 -18.80 -12.56
CA SER A 371 -3.81 -18.01 -13.82
C SER A 371 -3.69 -16.49 -13.57
N GLU A 372 -4.35 -15.96 -12.53
CA GLU A 372 -4.24 -14.53 -12.17
C GLU A 372 -2.82 -14.16 -11.71
N LEU A 373 -2.20 -14.99 -10.86
CA LEU A 373 -0.80 -14.80 -10.44
C LEU A 373 0.13 -14.83 -11.65
N LEU A 374 -0.04 -15.81 -12.54
CA LEU A 374 0.75 -15.94 -13.78
C LEU A 374 0.68 -14.69 -14.65
N GLY A 375 -0.52 -14.12 -14.85
CA GLY A 375 -0.69 -12.88 -15.61
C GLY A 375 0.02 -11.68 -14.98
N GLN A 376 0.04 -11.58 -13.64
CA GLN A 376 0.78 -10.53 -12.93
C GLN A 376 2.30 -10.70 -13.04
N ILE A 377 2.80 -11.93 -12.94
CA ILE A 377 4.23 -12.25 -13.09
C ILE A 377 4.69 -11.92 -14.51
N ALA A 378 3.95 -12.37 -15.53
CA ALA A 378 4.28 -12.13 -16.93
C ALA A 378 4.42 -10.63 -17.22
N LEU A 379 3.45 -9.83 -16.76
CA LEU A 379 3.47 -8.38 -16.90
C LEU A 379 4.70 -7.74 -16.22
N LYS A 380 5.11 -8.24 -15.05
CA LYS A 380 6.31 -7.73 -14.35
C LYS A 380 7.60 -8.10 -15.06
N ALA A 381 7.72 -9.34 -15.54
CA ALA A 381 8.86 -9.80 -16.31
C ALA A 381 9.05 -8.98 -17.60
N GLU A 382 7.95 -8.66 -18.28
CA GLU A 382 7.97 -7.82 -19.49
C GLU A 382 8.42 -6.37 -19.21
N VAL A 383 7.96 -5.77 -18.11
CA VAL A 383 8.36 -4.40 -17.71
C VAL A 383 9.87 -4.33 -17.46
N GLU A 384 10.44 -5.33 -16.78
CA GLU A 384 11.87 -5.35 -16.48
C GLU A 384 12.76 -5.65 -17.68
N GLN A 385 12.26 -6.38 -18.69
CA GLN A 385 12.99 -6.60 -19.95
C GLN A 385 13.22 -5.31 -20.73
N TRP A 386 12.42 -4.26 -20.49
CA TRP A 386 12.55 -2.97 -21.16
C TRP A 386 13.59 -2.05 -20.52
N GLU A 387 14.09 -2.36 -19.33
CA GLU A 387 15.02 -1.52 -18.58
C GLU A 387 16.51 -1.82 -18.85
N GLY A 388 16.83 -2.84 -19.67
CA GLY A 388 18.18 -3.11 -20.20
C GLY A 388 18.51 -4.61 -20.38
N GLU A 389 19.52 -4.93 -21.19
CA GLU A 389 20.12 -6.28 -21.27
C GLU A 389 20.86 -6.58 -19.95
N GLN A 390 20.31 -7.43 -19.10
CA GLN A 390 21.02 -7.96 -17.93
C GLN A 390 22.02 -9.04 -18.36
N ASP A 391 23.17 -9.07 -17.69
CA ASP A 391 24.15 -10.14 -17.83
C ASP A 391 23.53 -11.49 -17.42
N GLN A 392 23.80 -12.55 -18.21
CA GLN A 392 23.26 -13.88 -17.96
C GLN A 392 23.80 -14.49 -16.66
N ASP A 393 25.06 -14.18 -16.32
CA ASP A 393 25.70 -14.66 -15.10
C ASP A 393 25.11 -14.00 -13.84
N GLU A 394 24.79 -12.70 -13.91
CA GLU A 394 24.13 -11.96 -12.83
C GLU A 394 22.71 -12.47 -12.58
N THR A 395 21.97 -12.75 -13.65
CA THR A 395 20.60 -13.31 -13.60
C THR A 395 20.58 -14.69 -12.95
N LEU A 396 21.55 -15.56 -13.28
CA LEU A 396 21.68 -16.89 -12.69
C LEU A 396 22.04 -16.82 -11.20
N SER A 397 22.94 -15.90 -10.82
CA SER A 397 23.31 -15.69 -9.42
C SER A 397 22.13 -15.19 -8.59
N GLU A 398 21.35 -14.25 -9.11
CA GLU A 398 20.14 -13.75 -8.45
C GLU A 398 19.09 -14.86 -8.27
N PHE A 399 18.90 -15.69 -9.31
CA PHE A 399 17.97 -16.81 -9.29
C PHE A 399 18.31 -17.83 -8.19
N LYS A 400 19.59 -18.19 -8.06
CA LYS A 400 20.07 -19.09 -6.99
C LYS A 400 19.90 -18.48 -5.61
N GLY A 401 20.20 -17.18 -5.46
CA GLY A 401 20.01 -16.45 -4.20
C GLY A 401 18.56 -16.46 -3.71
N CYS A 402 17.58 -16.44 -4.61
CA CYS A 402 16.17 -16.54 -4.23
C CYS A 402 15.84 -17.88 -3.54
N PHE A 403 16.34 -19.00 -4.05
CA PHE A 403 16.12 -20.32 -3.43
C PHE A 403 16.87 -20.49 -2.11
N GLU A 404 18.06 -19.91 -1.98
CA GLU A 404 18.78 -19.83 -0.70
C GLU A 404 17.97 -19.06 0.36
N GLU A 405 17.33 -17.95 -0.01
CA GLU A 405 16.45 -17.22 0.89
C GLU A 405 15.19 -18.00 1.25
N LEU A 406 14.57 -18.70 0.30
CA LEU A 406 13.42 -19.57 0.57
C LEU A 406 13.79 -20.70 1.54
N LEU A 407 14.97 -21.30 1.38
CA LEU A 407 15.48 -22.33 2.27
C LEU A 407 15.69 -21.78 3.69
N LYS A 408 16.24 -20.56 3.83
CA LYS A 408 16.38 -19.89 5.13
C LYS A 408 15.03 -19.67 5.82
N LEU A 409 14.01 -19.25 5.06
CA LEU A 409 12.67 -19.04 5.60
C LEU A 409 12.04 -20.36 6.06
N ASP A 410 12.13 -21.43 5.26
CA ASP A 410 11.61 -22.75 5.61
C ASP A 410 12.31 -23.34 6.86
N LEU A 411 13.65 -23.25 6.93
CA LEU A 411 14.40 -23.69 8.11
C LEU A 411 14.02 -22.90 9.36
N LYS A 412 13.78 -21.60 9.24
CA LYS A 412 13.31 -20.75 10.36
C LYS A 412 11.91 -21.15 10.81
N GLU A 413 10.97 -21.36 9.90
CA GLU A 413 9.61 -21.82 10.23
C GLU A 413 9.63 -23.19 10.92
N LYS A 414 10.48 -24.12 10.47
CA LYS A 414 10.67 -25.43 11.10
C LYS A 414 11.26 -25.30 12.50
N LEU A 415 12.27 -24.46 12.70
CA LEU A 415 12.85 -24.18 14.01
C LEU A 415 11.81 -23.58 14.98
N ASP A 416 11.01 -22.61 14.52
CA ASP A 416 9.96 -21.99 15.33
C ASP A 416 8.86 -23.00 15.70
N LYS A 417 8.51 -23.91 14.78
CA LYS A 417 7.54 -24.98 15.05
C LYS A 417 8.08 -25.98 16.07
N ILE A 418 9.31 -26.45 15.90
CA ILE A 418 9.94 -27.40 16.83
C ILE A 418 10.12 -26.75 18.21
N ALA A 419 10.49 -25.47 18.29
CA ALA A 419 10.59 -24.76 19.56
C ALA A 419 9.24 -24.71 20.31
N LYS A 420 8.13 -24.51 19.58
CA LYS A 420 6.77 -24.57 20.16
C LYS A 420 6.41 -25.99 20.61
N GLU A 421 6.80 -27.01 19.85
CA GLU A 421 6.54 -28.41 20.21
C GLU A 421 7.37 -28.89 21.40
N ILE A 422 8.63 -28.43 21.52
CA ILE A 422 9.48 -28.65 22.71
C ILE A 422 8.79 -28.06 23.94
N LYS A 423 8.39 -26.78 23.87
CA LYS A 423 7.70 -26.11 24.98
C LYS A 423 6.43 -26.86 25.41
N ARG A 424 5.65 -27.34 24.44
CA ARG A 424 4.44 -28.13 24.70
C ARG A 424 4.74 -29.50 25.31
N ALA A 425 5.83 -30.15 24.90
CA ALA A 425 6.26 -31.43 25.47
C ALA A 425 6.81 -31.26 26.90
N GLU A 426 7.47 -30.14 27.20
CA GLU A 426 7.90 -29.76 28.55
C GLU A 426 6.71 -29.53 29.49
N GLU A 427 5.68 -28.81 29.02
CA GLU A 427 4.43 -28.58 29.75
C GLU A 427 3.66 -29.89 30.06
N LEU A 428 3.81 -30.90 29.19
CA LEU A 428 3.21 -32.23 29.35
C LEU A 428 4.12 -33.23 30.09
N HIS A 429 5.30 -32.80 30.55
CA HIS A 429 6.30 -33.64 31.22
C HIS A 429 6.75 -34.89 30.42
N ASP A 430 6.72 -34.82 29.09
CA ASP A 430 7.14 -35.91 28.19
C ASP A 430 8.64 -35.80 27.85
N GLY A 431 9.48 -36.32 28.75
CA GLY A 431 10.94 -36.21 28.65
C GLY A 431 11.57 -36.93 27.45
N GLU A 432 10.95 -38.01 26.95
CA GLU A 432 11.45 -38.71 25.75
C GLU A 432 11.21 -37.88 24.49
N LYS A 433 10.03 -37.27 24.39
CA LYS A 433 9.67 -36.41 23.26
C LYS A 433 10.49 -35.11 23.23
N VAL A 434 10.75 -34.51 24.39
CA VAL A 434 11.65 -33.34 24.49
C VAL A 434 13.05 -33.68 23.97
N LYS A 435 13.62 -34.82 24.37
CA LYS A 435 14.95 -35.25 23.95
C LYS A 435 15.03 -35.50 22.44
N ALA A 436 13.99 -36.10 21.85
CA ALA A 436 13.91 -36.31 20.41
C ALA A 436 13.84 -34.98 19.63
N LEU A 437 12.94 -34.07 20.05
CA LEU A 437 12.74 -32.77 19.40
C LEU A 437 13.96 -31.84 19.55
N MET A 438 14.67 -31.89 20.69
CA MET A 438 15.93 -31.15 20.88
C MET A 438 17.04 -31.63 19.93
N GLY A 439 17.11 -32.95 19.67
CA GLY A 439 18.05 -33.50 18.68
C GLY A 439 17.75 -33.01 17.27
N GLU A 440 16.48 -32.99 16.88
CA GLU A 440 16.02 -32.47 15.59
C GLU A 440 16.28 -30.96 15.46
N PHE A 441 16.03 -30.19 16.52
CA PHE A 441 16.30 -28.76 16.58
C PHE A 441 17.80 -28.44 16.39
N GLN A 442 18.70 -29.20 17.02
CA GLN A 442 20.14 -29.01 16.87
C GLN A 442 20.63 -29.30 15.45
N ILE A 443 20.08 -30.32 14.79
CA ILE A 443 20.41 -30.65 13.39
C ILE A 443 19.95 -29.52 12.46
N LEU A 444 18.71 -29.04 12.62
CA LEU A 444 18.17 -27.96 11.80
C LEU A 444 18.87 -26.62 12.04
N SER A 445 19.24 -26.33 13.29
CA SER A 445 19.99 -25.12 13.67
C SER A 445 21.39 -25.10 13.04
N ARG A 446 22.08 -26.25 12.98
CA ARG A 446 23.36 -26.37 12.27
C ARG A 446 23.21 -26.13 10.77
N ASN A 447 22.17 -26.68 10.15
CA ASN A 447 21.89 -26.46 8.72
C ASN A 447 21.53 -25.00 8.41
N PHE A 448 20.82 -24.32 9.33
CA PHE A 448 20.51 -22.90 9.21
C PHE A 448 21.78 -22.02 9.26
N HIS A 449 22.72 -22.33 10.14
CA HIS A 449 23.98 -21.59 10.22
C HIS A 449 24.92 -21.80 9.03
N LEU A 450 24.90 -22.99 8.41
CA LEU A 450 25.67 -23.28 7.20
C LEU A 450 25.11 -22.60 5.93
N SER A 451 23.90 -22.03 6.01
CA SER A 451 23.28 -21.28 4.91
C SER A 451 23.63 -19.78 4.91
N HIS A 452 24.29 -19.26 5.96
CA HIS A 452 24.82 -17.90 6.04
C HIS A 452 26.29 -17.89 5.61
#